data_AF-A0A2M7KM02-F1
#
_entry.id   AF-A0A2M7KM02-F1
#
_cell.length_a   1.000
_cell.length_b   1.000
_cell.length_c   1.000
_cell.angle_alpha   90.00
_cell.angle_beta   90.00
_cell.angle_gamma   90.00
#
_symmetry.space_group_name_H-M   'P 1'
#
loop_
_entity.id
_entity.type
_entity.pdbx_description
1 polymer ?
#
loop_
_entity_poly.entity_id
_entity_poly.type
_entity_poly.pdbx_seq_one_letter_code
_entity_poly.pdbx_strand_id
1 'polypeptide(L)'
;MPAGRDDYLDAGRLLHRYTERLCQIVVKCATDANGLLLSLLGEPSASSARESFDRVHQLGAIGDEVRRRFCETFVGFRHRLVHDYEQLDNTLVHHAARLLLEQAPRYAAEMASYTREGWEHTEVPVRLRLRLG
;
A
#
# COMPACT_ATOMS: atom_id res chain seq x y z
N MET A 1 -6.20 0.38 -18.74
CA MET A 1 -4.81 0.78 -19.04
C MET A 1 -4.55 0.43 -20.49
N PRO A 2 -3.92 1.33 -21.27
CA PRO A 2 -3.43 1.00 -22.61
C PRO A 2 -2.52 -0.23 -22.55
N ALA A 3 -2.48 -1.02 -23.63
CA ALA A 3 -1.79 -2.31 -23.63
C ALA A 3 -0.27 -2.13 -23.62
N GLY A 4 0.25 -1.09 -24.29
CA GLY A 4 1.67 -0.76 -24.35
C GLY A 4 2.04 0.56 -23.67
N ARG A 5 3.35 0.73 -23.44
CA ARG A 5 3.94 1.99 -22.93
C ARG A 5 3.66 3.15 -23.89
N ASP A 6 3.87 2.94 -25.18
CA ASP A 6 3.75 4.01 -26.18
C ASP A 6 2.29 4.47 -26.29
N ASP A 7 1.34 3.53 -26.30
CA ASP A 7 -0.10 3.84 -26.23
C ASP A 7 -0.47 4.68 -24.99
N TYR A 8 0.20 4.45 -23.86
CA TYR A 8 0.01 5.24 -22.65
C TYR A 8 0.62 6.62 -22.76
N LEU A 9 1.83 6.75 -23.32
CA LEU A 9 2.49 8.04 -23.49
C LEU A 9 1.73 8.94 -24.46
N ASP A 10 1.17 8.36 -25.53
CA ASP A 10 0.35 9.07 -26.52
C ASP A 10 -1.08 9.35 -26.03
N ALA A 11 -1.47 8.82 -24.87
CA ALA A 11 -2.79 9.05 -24.31
C ALA A 11 -2.97 10.51 -23.84
N GLY A 12 -4.23 10.92 -23.73
CA GLY A 12 -4.56 12.26 -23.24
C GLY A 12 -4.26 12.45 -21.76
N ARG A 13 -3.98 13.71 -21.37
CA ARG A 13 -3.69 14.17 -20.00
C ARG A 13 -4.66 13.64 -18.93
N LEU A 14 -5.93 13.44 -19.29
CA LEU A 14 -6.92 12.88 -18.37
C LEU A 14 -6.53 11.46 -17.94
N LEU A 15 -6.14 10.58 -18.87
CA LEU A 15 -5.75 9.20 -18.57
C LEU A 15 -4.51 9.16 -17.65
N HIS A 16 -3.54 10.02 -17.89
CA HIS A 16 -2.34 10.15 -17.05
C HIS A 16 -2.74 10.48 -15.61
N ARG A 17 -3.55 11.53 -15.41
CA ARG A 17 -4.05 11.92 -14.09
C ARG A 17 -4.89 10.86 -13.39
N TYR A 18 -5.76 10.17 -14.13
CA TYR A 18 -6.52 9.05 -13.58
C TYR A 18 -5.58 7.93 -13.08
N THR A 19 -4.55 7.62 -13.85
CA THR A 19 -3.57 6.59 -13.51
C THR A 19 -2.77 6.96 -12.26
N GLU A 20 -2.25 8.18 -12.21
CA GLU A 20 -1.56 8.73 -11.04
C GLU A 20 -2.45 8.64 -9.79
N ARG A 21 -3.70 9.10 -9.91
CA ARG A 21 -4.64 9.11 -8.79
C ARG A 21 -4.96 7.71 -8.28
N LEU A 22 -5.17 6.75 -9.18
CA LEU A 22 -5.42 5.37 -8.80
C LEU A 22 -4.22 4.75 -8.10
N CYS A 23 -2.99 5.03 -8.56
CA CYS A 23 -1.78 4.57 -7.86
C CYS A 23 -1.72 5.12 -6.43
N GLN A 24 -1.99 6.42 -6.24
CA GLN A 24 -2.04 7.01 -4.91
C GLN A 24 -3.10 6.37 -4.00
N ILE A 25 -4.29 6.09 -4.55
CA ILE A 25 -5.39 5.47 -3.80
C ILE A 25 -4.99 4.08 -3.32
N VAL A 26 -4.44 3.23 -4.20
CA VAL A 26 -4.03 1.87 -3.83
C VAL A 26 -2.98 1.89 -2.72
N VAL A 27 -1.96 2.75 -2.83
CA VAL A 27 -0.91 2.89 -1.79
C VAL A 27 -1.49 3.40 -0.48
N LYS A 28 -2.44 4.35 -0.54
CA LYS A 28 -3.12 4.88 0.64
C LYS A 28 -3.97 3.80 1.32
N CYS A 29 -4.75 3.02 0.56
CA CYS A 29 -5.53 1.91 1.09
C CYS A 29 -4.65 0.86 1.78
N ALA A 30 -3.49 0.52 1.20
CA ALA A 30 -2.54 -0.38 1.84
C ALA A 30 -1.98 0.21 3.15
N THR A 31 -1.61 1.49 3.15
CA THR A 31 -1.14 2.19 4.36
C THR A 31 -2.21 2.23 5.45
N ASP A 32 -3.47 2.48 5.09
CA ASP A 32 -4.59 2.53 6.03
C ASP A 32 -4.92 1.15 6.59
N ALA A 33 -4.84 0.11 5.76
CA ALA A 33 -4.98 -1.28 6.21
C ALA A 33 -3.88 -1.68 7.21
N ASN A 34 -2.63 -1.27 6.98
CA ASN A 34 -1.55 -1.45 7.95
C ASN A 34 -1.87 -0.76 9.28
N GLY A 35 -2.30 0.51 9.23
CA GLY A 35 -2.65 1.27 10.42
C GLY A 35 -3.81 0.65 11.20
N LEU A 36 -4.82 0.14 10.49
CA LEU A 36 -5.93 -0.57 11.11
C LEU A 36 -5.46 -1.85 11.80
N LEU A 37 -4.63 -2.66 11.15
CA LEU A 37 -4.07 -3.87 11.74
C LEU A 37 -3.28 -3.57 13.01
N LEU A 38 -2.36 -2.61 12.97
CA LEU A 38 -1.59 -2.17 14.14
C LEU A 38 -2.52 -1.73 15.28
N SER A 39 -3.51 -0.88 14.98
CA SER A 39 -4.46 -0.41 15.99
C SER A 39 -5.26 -1.55 16.64
N LEU A 40 -5.66 -2.56 15.87
CA LEU A 40 -6.38 -3.71 16.40
C LEU A 40 -5.50 -4.61 17.28
N LEU A 41 -4.20 -4.67 17.01
CA LEU A 41 -3.23 -5.39 17.83
C LEU A 41 -2.78 -4.61 19.08
N GLY A 42 -3.27 -3.38 19.28
CA GLY A 42 -2.86 -2.51 20.39
C GLY A 42 -1.46 -1.92 20.20
N GLU A 43 -0.93 -1.99 18.99
CA GLU A 43 0.34 -1.41 18.60
C GLU A 43 0.21 0.11 18.42
N PRO A 44 1.26 0.91 18.74
CA PRO A 44 1.28 2.33 18.44
C PRO A 44 1.02 2.61 16.96
N SER A 45 0.43 3.77 16.62
CA SER A 45 0.30 4.19 15.22
C SER A 45 1.66 4.41 14.56
N ALA A 46 1.79 4.05 13.28
CA ALA A 46 2.97 4.38 12.50
C ALA A 46 3.01 5.89 12.19
N SER A 47 4.19 6.51 12.28
CA SER A 47 4.41 7.93 11.98
C SER A 47 4.49 8.24 10.49
N SER A 48 4.70 7.21 9.65
CA SER A 48 4.80 7.35 8.20
C SER A 48 4.28 6.12 7.47
N ALA A 49 4.01 6.27 6.17
CA ALA A 49 3.62 5.15 5.32
C ALA A 49 4.72 4.07 5.29
N ARG A 50 6.00 4.46 5.17
CA ARG A 50 7.14 3.53 5.20
C ARG A 50 7.18 2.75 6.50
N GLU A 51 7.08 3.44 7.63
CA GLU A 51 7.07 2.77 8.94
C GLU A 51 5.89 1.80 9.07
N SER A 52 4.71 2.13 8.52
CA SER A 52 3.57 1.22 8.56
C SER A 52 3.88 -0.14 7.92
N PHE A 53 4.56 -0.15 6.76
CA PHE A 53 4.96 -1.38 6.07
C PHE A 53 6.07 -2.13 6.80
N ASP A 54 7.05 -1.41 7.36
CA ASP A 54 8.12 -2.02 8.16
C ASP A 54 7.54 -2.74 9.39
N ARG A 55 6.53 -2.17 10.03
CA ARG A 55 5.92 -2.75 11.23
C ARG A 55 5.03 -3.94 10.95
N VAL A 56 4.17 -3.88 9.93
CA VAL A 56 3.38 -5.07 9.57
C VAL A 56 4.25 -6.21 9.03
N HIS A 57 5.40 -5.89 8.43
CA HIS A 57 6.39 -6.89 8.05
C HIS A 57 7.06 -7.54 9.28
N GLN A 58 7.43 -6.77 10.30
CA GLN A 58 7.97 -7.30 11.57
C GLN A 58 6.98 -8.23 12.29
N LEU A 59 5.68 -7.98 12.12
CA LEU A 59 4.61 -8.85 12.62
C LEU A 59 4.42 -10.14 11.79
N GLY A 60 5.10 -10.26 10.65
CA GLY A 60 4.95 -11.38 9.71
C GLY A 60 3.72 -11.28 8.80
N ALA A 61 3.02 -10.13 8.78
CA ALA A 61 1.80 -9.98 7.98
C ALA A 61 2.07 -9.82 6.48
N ILE A 62 3.28 -9.38 6.11
CA ILE A 62 3.76 -9.29 4.74
C ILE A 62 5.21 -9.75 4.62
N GLY A 63 5.58 -10.28 3.46
CA GLY A 63 6.94 -10.72 3.14
C GLY A 63 7.88 -9.58 2.73
N ASP A 64 9.17 -9.91 2.67
CA ASP A 64 10.25 -8.97 2.31
C ASP A 64 10.04 -8.30 0.95
N GLU A 65 9.57 -9.06 -0.05
CA GLU A 65 9.36 -8.54 -1.40
C GLU A 65 8.29 -7.45 -1.41
N VAL A 66 7.14 -7.72 -0.77
CA VAL A 66 6.03 -6.76 -0.69
C VAL A 66 6.48 -5.53 0.08
N ARG A 67 7.11 -5.70 1.24
CA ARG A 67 7.66 -4.59 2.03
C ARG A 67 8.62 -3.74 1.20
N ARG A 68 9.59 -4.35 0.52
CA ARG A 68 10.59 -3.65 -0.30
C ARG A 68 9.94 -2.85 -1.42
N ARG A 69 9.03 -3.47 -2.18
CA ARG A 69 8.34 -2.81 -3.32
C ARG A 69 7.49 -1.63 -2.86
N PHE A 70 6.71 -1.77 -1.79
CA PHE A 70 5.90 -0.68 -1.28
C PHE A 70 6.75 0.46 -0.70
N CYS A 71 7.77 0.18 0.10
CA CYS A 71 8.61 1.20 0.73
C CYS A 71 9.52 1.96 -0.25
N GLU A 72 10.09 1.27 -1.24
CA GLU A 72 11.08 1.86 -2.16
C GLU A 72 10.42 2.44 -3.40
N THR A 73 9.45 1.73 -3.98
CA THR A 73 8.85 2.15 -5.26
C THR A 73 7.64 3.05 -5.00
N PHE A 74 6.67 2.62 -4.21
CA PHE A 74 5.35 3.25 -4.21
C PHE A 74 5.19 4.38 -3.19
N VAL A 75 5.77 4.26 -1.99
CA VAL A 75 5.79 5.35 -1.00
C VAL A 75 6.64 6.52 -1.49
N GLY A 76 7.81 6.24 -2.09
CA GLY A 76 8.66 7.26 -2.72
C GLY A 76 7.98 7.92 -3.92
N PHE A 77 7.31 7.14 -4.77
CA PHE A 77 6.52 7.66 -5.88
C PHE A 77 5.34 8.53 -5.42
N ARG A 78 4.60 8.13 -4.38
CA ARG A 78 3.54 8.95 -3.78
C ARG A 78 4.09 10.26 -3.22
N HIS A 79 5.26 10.23 -2.58
CA HIS A 79 5.89 11.45 -2.06
C HIS A 79 6.21 12.44 -3.18
N ARG A 80 6.82 11.97 -4.28
CA ARG A 80 7.07 12.79 -5.47
C ARG A 80 5.80 13.33 -6.10
N LEU A 81 4.77 12.48 -6.24
CA LEU A 81 3.45 12.88 -6.77
C LEU A 81 2.72 13.95 -5.97
N VAL A 82 2.93 14.01 -4.65
CA VAL A 82 2.20 14.91 -3.75
C VAL A 82 2.99 16.19 -3.46
N HIS A 83 4.32 16.13 -3.45
CA HIS A 83 5.16 17.25 -3.02
C HIS A 83 5.89 17.95 -4.17
N ASP A 84 6.28 17.23 -5.22
CA ASP A 84 7.03 17.81 -6.34
C ASP A 84 6.02 18.22 -7.43
N TYR A 85 5.52 19.45 -7.38
CA TYR A 85 4.58 20.04 -8.36
C TYR A 85 5.10 20.10 -9.81
N GLU A 86 6.30 19.56 -10.09
CA GLU A 86 6.80 19.37 -11.44
C GLU A 86 6.05 18.21 -12.12
N GLN A 87 5.77 18.35 -13.42
CA GLN A 87 5.07 17.30 -14.18
C GLN A 87 5.83 15.97 -14.02
N LEU A 88 5.22 14.99 -13.37
CA LEU A 88 5.81 13.67 -13.28
C LEU A 88 6.00 13.09 -14.69
N ASP A 89 7.14 12.46 -14.90
CA ASP A 89 7.40 11.71 -16.12
C ASP A 89 6.36 10.58 -16.25
N ASN A 90 5.50 10.68 -17.26
CA ASN A 90 4.48 9.67 -17.58
C ASN A 90 5.09 8.28 -17.80
N THR A 91 6.35 8.17 -18.21
CA THR A 91 7.07 6.89 -18.27
C THR A 91 7.18 6.26 -16.88
N LEU A 92 7.55 7.05 -15.87
CA LEU A 92 7.66 6.59 -14.48
C LEU A 92 6.29 6.23 -13.91
N VAL A 93 5.25 7.02 -14.21
CA VAL A 93 3.88 6.72 -13.79
C VAL A 93 3.39 5.40 -14.37
N HIS A 94 3.59 5.18 -15.68
CA HIS A 94 3.22 3.93 -16.33
C HIS A 94 3.92 2.73 -15.71
N HIS A 95 5.25 2.84 -15.51
CA HIS A 95 6.04 1.77 -14.90
C HIS A 95 5.60 1.46 -13.47
N ALA A 96 5.41 2.50 -12.63
CA ALA A 96 4.93 2.34 -11.27
C ALA A 96 3.54 1.70 -11.23
N ALA A 97 2.63 2.11 -12.12
CA ALA A 97 1.29 1.55 -12.16
C ALA A 97 1.27 0.07 -12.57
N ARG A 98 2.11 -0.32 -13.53
CA ARG A 98 2.32 -1.73 -13.93
C ARG A 98 2.81 -2.57 -12.75
N LEU A 99 3.86 -2.13 -12.08
CA LEU A 99 4.38 -2.82 -10.90
C LEU A 99 3.33 -2.88 -9.79
N LEU A 100 2.56 -1.83 -9.58
CA LEU A 100 1.54 -1.79 -8.53
C LEU A 100 0.41 -2.78 -8.79
N LEU A 101 -0.01 -2.97 -10.04
CA LEU A 101 -0.98 -4.00 -10.43
C LEU A 101 -0.47 -5.42 -10.15
N GLU A 102 0.84 -5.64 -10.20
CA GLU A 102 1.46 -6.94 -9.88
C GLU A 102 1.62 -7.16 -8.37
N GLN A 103 1.94 -6.10 -7.62
CA GLN A 103 2.26 -6.21 -6.18
C GLN A 103 1.06 -6.04 -5.25
N ALA A 104 0.06 -5.22 -5.62
CA ALA A 104 -1.10 -4.98 -4.77
C ALA A 104 -1.93 -6.25 -4.48
N PRO A 105 -2.16 -7.17 -5.44
CA PRO A 105 -2.82 -8.44 -5.15
C PRO A 105 -2.03 -9.32 -4.18
N ARG A 106 -0.69 -9.31 -4.27
CA ARG A 106 0.18 -10.08 -3.35
C ARG A 106 0.08 -9.54 -1.93
N TYR A 107 0.20 -8.22 -1.78
CA TYR A 107 -0.03 -7.54 -0.50
C TYR A 107 -1.39 -7.91 0.11
N ALA A 108 -2.47 -7.82 -0.69
CA ALA A 108 -3.81 -8.13 -0.21
C ALA A 108 -3.95 -9.60 0.23
N ALA A 109 -3.34 -10.54 -0.51
CA ALA A 109 -3.35 -11.95 -0.18
C ALA A 109 -2.58 -12.25 1.12
N GLU A 110 -1.38 -11.70 1.29
CA GLU A 110 -0.56 -11.87 2.50
C GLU A 110 -1.28 -11.32 3.74
N MET A 111 -1.79 -10.09 3.66
CA MET A 111 -2.57 -9.47 4.73
C MET A 111 -3.85 -10.26 5.07
N ALA A 112 -4.54 -10.79 4.06
CA ALA A 112 -5.73 -11.61 4.27
C ALA A 112 -5.39 -12.97 4.90
N SER A 113 -4.26 -13.59 4.56
CA SER A 113 -3.79 -14.82 5.20
C SER A 113 -3.48 -14.57 6.67
N TYR A 114 -2.69 -13.54 6.95
CA TYR A 114 -2.31 -13.18 8.31
C TYR A 114 -3.52 -12.90 9.21
N THR A 115 -4.50 -12.13 8.70
CA THR A 115 -5.70 -11.81 9.48
C THR A 115 -6.62 -13.02 9.68
N ARG A 116 -6.70 -13.95 8.72
CA ARG A 116 -7.50 -15.19 8.88
C ARG A 116 -6.86 -16.13 9.90
N GLU A 117 -5.56 -16.39 9.78
CA GLU A 117 -4.80 -17.28 10.68
C GLU A 117 -4.71 -16.71 12.10
N GLY A 118 -4.46 -15.40 12.22
CA GLY A 118 -4.43 -14.72 13.52
C GLY A 118 -5.80 -14.66 14.21
N TRP A 119 -6.89 -14.55 13.45
CA TRP A 119 -8.24 -14.49 14.02
C TRP A 119 -8.76 -15.86 14.52
N GLU A 120 -8.23 -16.97 14.00
CA GLU A 120 -8.59 -18.33 14.43
C GLU A 120 -7.86 -18.77 15.71
N HIS A 121 -6.76 -18.10 16.09
CA HIS A 121 -5.90 -18.51 17.21
C HIS A 121 -5.71 -17.46 18.32
N THR A 122 -6.28 -16.27 18.19
CA THR A 122 -6.14 -15.23 19.21
C THR A 122 -7.34 -15.25 20.15
N GLU A 123 -7.13 -15.69 21.39
CA GLU A 123 -7.80 -15.03 22.51
C GLU A 123 -7.46 -13.54 22.35
N VAL A 124 -8.39 -12.78 21.77
CA VAL A 124 -8.32 -11.33 21.66
C VAL A 124 -7.70 -10.81 22.96
N PRO A 125 -6.55 -10.11 22.94
CA PRO A 125 -5.90 -9.69 24.18
C PRO A 125 -6.94 -8.98 25.02
N VAL A 126 -7.10 -9.42 26.29
CA VAL A 126 -8.16 -9.05 27.24
C VAL A 126 -8.47 -7.53 27.30
N ARG A 127 -7.52 -6.69 26.85
CA ARG A 127 -7.68 -5.24 26.69
C ARG A 127 -8.75 -4.79 25.67
N LEU A 128 -9.16 -5.61 24.71
CA LEU A 128 -10.25 -5.27 23.77
C LEU A 128 -11.65 -5.62 24.29
N ARG A 129 -11.78 -6.50 25.31
CA ARG A 129 -13.08 -6.80 25.94
C ARG A 129 -13.63 -5.64 26.78
N LEU A 130 -12.78 -4.70 27.21
CA LEU A 130 -13.15 -3.66 28.19
C LEU A 130 -13.60 -2.32 27.57
N ARG A 131 -13.78 -2.23 26.25
CA ARG A 131 -14.26 -1.00 25.60
C ARG A 131 -15.57 -1.14 24.80
N LEU A 132 -16.13 -2.34 24.75
CA LEU A 132 -17.42 -2.61 24.09
C LEU A 132 -18.43 -3.28 25.05
N GLY A 133 -18.17 -3.20 26.36
CA GLY A 133 -19.12 -3.57 27.42
C GLY A 133 -19.65 -2.33 28.13
#